data_AF-A0A9N8WNZ2-F1
#
_entry.id   AF-A0A9N8WNZ2-F1
#
_cell.length_a   1.000
_cell.length_b   1.000
_cell.length_c   1.000
_cell.angle_alpha   90.00
_cell.angle_beta   90.00
_cell.angle_gamma   90.00
#
_symmetry.space_group_name_H-M   'P 1'
#
loop_
_entity.id
_entity.type
_entity.pdbx_description
1 polymer ?
#
loop_
_entity_poly.entity_id
_entity_poly.type
_entity_poly.pdbx_seq_one_letter_code
_entity_poly.pdbx_strand_id
1 'polypeptide(L)'
;MSKIGLLPLFGKYPWPIAIFSQITYHTTLYCAATVLKRSFTLGELSIVSQSITFLATEASILTLKKYPLLSLPSFARIPRSPIIALHIGLMLGVLVVGVLISPVLMRSRRLAQQPSWRSKHSQVVANEKKFVGFVVCLGSIFVVVSGIGQWVELMIEENPYFWVINFVIESPTRVMLVCYWIVTVVASILVYINLIYSRRSFSLNTKRKYFHGLAVLLFIPGYFLEPDFISLAFSVAFAAFIYCEYLRYFAVYPVGAKLHIFLSEFVDSRDSGPCILSHLYLLVGCAACVWLQGNSPIASMSGIITLGLGDAMASIIGKKFGKHRWSGTVKTIEGSLAFLIADLLGGYLVGLLSGRPNQWIPYIIVAIASTLLEAFSLQNDNLIIPLFMWPMIILLS
;
A
#
# COMPACT_ATOMS: atom_id res chain seq x y z
N MET A 1 34.75 30.84 -4.91
CA MET A 1 34.00 30.23 -3.79
C MET A 1 34.30 28.74 -3.77
N SER A 2 34.72 28.21 -2.63
CA SER A 2 35.45 26.93 -2.47
C SER A 2 34.69 25.71 -2.99
N LYS A 3 35.35 24.92 -3.86
CA LYS A 3 34.90 23.60 -4.36
C LYS A 3 35.21 22.46 -3.37
N ILE A 4 35.26 22.76 -2.07
CA ILE A 4 35.63 21.81 -1.02
C ILE A 4 34.64 21.97 0.12
N GLY A 5 33.47 21.37 -0.03
CA GLY A 5 32.56 21.10 1.06
C GLY A 5 32.28 19.59 1.06
N LEU A 6 32.10 18.99 2.24
CA LEU A 6 31.78 17.56 2.42
C LEU A 6 30.50 17.12 1.68
N LEU A 7 29.70 18.07 1.18
CA LEU A 7 28.34 17.84 0.69
C LEU A 7 28.03 18.67 -0.58
N PRO A 8 28.74 18.47 -1.71
CA PRO A 8 28.51 19.21 -2.96
C PRO A 8 27.13 18.98 -3.57
N LEU A 9 26.45 17.88 -3.20
CA LEU A 9 25.05 17.58 -3.56
C LEU A 9 24.08 18.60 -2.93
N PHE A 10 24.34 19.04 -1.70
CA PHE A 10 23.47 19.98 -0.99
C PHE A 10 23.53 21.39 -1.58
N GLY A 11 24.66 21.77 -2.21
CA GLY A 11 24.77 23.04 -2.94
C GLY A 11 23.92 23.10 -4.22
N LYS A 12 23.45 21.96 -4.73
CA LYS A 12 22.58 21.87 -5.93
C LYS A 12 21.10 21.73 -5.60
N TYR A 13 20.76 21.44 -4.34
CA TYR A 13 19.39 21.22 -3.90
C TYR A 13 18.87 22.47 -3.15
N PRO A 14 17.62 22.91 -3.35
CA PRO A 14 17.08 24.01 -2.55
C PRO A 14 17.05 23.62 -1.07
N TRP A 15 17.82 24.34 -0.24
CA TRP A 15 17.87 24.12 1.20
C TRP A 15 16.49 24.05 1.88
N PRO A 16 15.47 24.86 1.49
CA PRO A 16 14.13 24.74 2.07
C PRO A 16 13.49 23.37 1.86
N ILE A 17 13.71 22.74 0.70
CA ILE A 17 13.14 21.41 0.39
C ILE A 17 13.87 20.33 1.20
N ALA A 18 15.19 20.44 1.36
CA ALA A 18 15.97 19.51 2.18
C ALA A 18 15.59 19.61 3.67
N ILE A 19 15.37 20.82 4.20
CA ILE A 19 14.90 21.03 5.57
C ILE A 19 13.49 20.46 5.74
N PHE A 20 12.59 20.75 4.79
CA PHE A 20 11.22 20.23 4.80
C PHE A 20 11.19 18.70 4.81
N SER A 21 12.02 18.04 4.00
CA SER A 21 12.06 16.57 3.96
C SER A 21 12.57 15.98 5.27
N GLN A 22 13.61 16.55 5.88
CA GLN A 22 14.11 16.09 7.18
C GLN A 22 13.08 16.27 8.30
N ILE A 23 12.42 17.44 8.36
CA ILE A 23 11.36 17.69 9.33
C ILE A 23 10.22 16.69 9.13
N THR A 24 9.77 16.50 7.89
CA THR A 24 8.69 15.55 7.57
C THR A 24 9.04 14.14 8.00
N TYR A 25 10.27 13.69 7.75
CA TYR A 25 10.74 12.38 8.17
C TYR A 25 10.70 12.22 9.69
N HIS A 26 11.32 13.15 10.43
CA HIS A 26 11.38 13.08 11.89
C HIS A 26 10.01 13.21 12.55
N THR A 27 9.15 14.11 12.05
CA THR A 27 7.78 14.26 12.55
C THR A 27 6.95 13.00 12.29
N THR A 28 7.02 12.44 11.08
CA THR A 28 6.28 11.22 10.74
C THR A 28 6.74 10.04 11.59
N LEU A 29 8.05 9.86 11.72
CA LEU A 29 8.65 8.80 12.55
C LEU A 29 8.19 8.93 14.01
N TYR A 30 8.27 10.13 14.58
CA TYR A 30 7.87 10.38 15.97
C TYR A 30 6.36 10.19 16.18
N CYS A 31 5.52 10.75 15.31
CA CYS A 31 4.07 10.64 15.40
C CYS A 31 3.63 9.17 15.27
N ALA A 32 4.15 8.42 14.30
CA ALA A 32 3.80 7.02 14.14
C ALA A 32 4.34 6.16 15.31
N ALA A 33 5.55 6.41 15.82
CA ALA A 33 6.06 5.71 17.01
C ALA A 33 5.20 5.95 18.28
N THR A 34 4.65 7.16 18.43
CA THR A 34 3.88 7.56 19.62
C THR A 34 2.40 7.20 19.54
N VAL A 35 1.79 7.30 18.36
CA VAL A 35 0.35 7.02 18.14
C VAL A 35 0.12 5.55 17.82
N LEU A 36 0.99 4.93 17.02
CA LEU A 36 0.86 3.56 16.53
C LEU A 36 1.82 2.61 17.27
N LYS A 37 1.86 2.74 18.61
CA LYS A 37 2.77 1.99 19.47
C LYS A 37 2.70 0.49 19.20
N ARG A 38 3.87 -0.13 19.03
CA ARG A 38 4.06 -1.57 18.79
C ARG A 38 3.50 -2.10 17.45
N SER A 39 2.90 -1.26 16.61
CA SER A 39 2.45 -1.68 15.28
C SER A 39 3.60 -1.93 14.30
N PHE A 40 4.73 -1.24 14.46
CA PHE A 40 5.86 -1.34 13.54
C PHE A 40 7.14 -1.75 14.27
N THR A 41 7.98 -2.54 13.61
CA THR A 41 9.41 -2.59 13.89
C THR A 41 10.08 -1.27 13.50
N LEU A 42 11.29 -1.00 14.01
CA LEU A 42 12.04 0.22 13.66
C LEU A 42 12.30 0.32 12.14
N GLY A 43 12.57 -0.82 11.49
CA GLY A 43 12.80 -0.89 10.04
C GLY A 43 11.55 -0.54 9.24
N GLU A 44 10.42 -1.16 9.56
CA GLU A 44 9.13 -0.87 8.89
C GLU A 44 8.71 0.58 9.08
N LEU A 45 8.86 1.11 10.30
CA LEU A 45 8.54 2.50 10.62
C LEU A 45 9.42 3.48 9.82
N SER A 46 10.69 3.15 9.64
CA SER A 46 11.62 3.95 8.83
C SER A 46 11.20 3.98 7.36
N ILE A 47 10.79 2.83 6.80
CA ILE A 47 10.27 2.72 5.42
C ILE A 47 9.01 3.56 5.25
N VAL A 48 8.05 3.46 6.17
CA VAL A 48 6.81 4.25 6.13
C VAL A 48 7.12 5.75 6.19
N SER A 49 8.02 6.16 7.08
CA SER A 49 8.39 7.56 7.25
C SER A 49 9.13 8.11 6.03
N GLN A 50 10.02 7.32 5.41
CA GLN A 50 10.68 7.69 4.15
C GLN A 50 9.69 7.81 3.00
N SER A 51 8.73 6.89 2.90
CA SER A 51 7.71 6.90 1.84
C SER A 51 6.81 8.14 1.92
N ILE A 52 6.34 8.48 3.12
CA ILE A 52 5.56 9.71 3.36
C ILE A 52 6.39 10.95 3.06
N THR A 53 7.66 10.96 3.47
CA THR A 53 8.58 12.08 3.21
C THR A 53 8.80 12.28 1.71
N PHE A 54 8.97 11.20 0.95
CA PHE A 54 9.12 11.24 -0.51
C PHE A 54 7.89 11.86 -1.17
N LEU A 55 6.69 11.36 -0.84
CA LEU A 55 5.43 11.88 -1.37
C LEU A 55 5.20 13.35 -0.98
N ALA A 56 5.47 13.73 0.27
CA ALA A 56 5.30 15.10 0.74
C ALA A 56 6.29 16.05 0.06
N THR A 57 7.52 15.61 -0.15
CA THR A 57 8.53 16.38 -0.89
C THR A 57 8.05 16.60 -2.33
N GLU A 58 7.55 15.56 -2.99
CA GLU A 58 7.00 15.68 -4.34
C GLU A 58 5.79 16.62 -4.42
N ALA A 59 4.87 16.54 -3.44
CA ALA A 59 3.74 17.45 -3.31
C ALA A 59 4.19 18.92 -3.16
N SER A 60 5.23 19.18 -2.37
CA SER A 60 5.79 20.52 -2.19
C SER A 60 6.44 21.04 -3.47
N ILE A 61 7.17 20.20 -4.21
CA ILE A 61 7.78 20.58 -5.49
C ILE A 61 6.69 20.93 -6.52
N LEU A 62 5.63 20.13 -6.61
CA LEU A 62 4.47 20.40 -7.48
C LEU A 62 3.83 21.76 -7.14
N THR A 63 3.62 22.02 -5.86
CA THR A 63 3.01 23.27 -5.38
C THR A 63 3.90 24.48 -5.68
N LEU A 64 5.21 24.37 -5.44
CA LEU A 64 6.19 25.43 -5.73
C LEU A 64 6.40 25.67 -7.23
N LYS A 65 6.11 24.68 -8.08
CA LYS A 65 6.13 24.87 -9.53
C LYS A 65 4.97 25.75 -9.98
N LYS A 66 3.79 25.59 -9.37
CA LYS A 66 2.59 26.39 -9.66
C LYS A 66 2.72 27.82 -9.13
N TYR A 67 3.29 27.96 -7.94
CA TYR A 67 3.57 29.25 -7.30
C TYR A 67 5.09 29.42 -7.17
N PRO A 68 5.78 30.06 -8.13
CA PRO A 68 7.24 30.12 -8.20
C PRO A 68 7.84 31.06 -7.13
N LEU A 69 7.58 30.75 -5.86
CA LEU A 69 8.10 31.43 -4.67
C LEU A 69 9.58 31.13 -4.45
N LEU A 70 10.08 30.03 -5.02
CA LEU A 70 11.45 29.54 -4.87
C LEU A 70 12.03 29.15 -6.24
N SER A 71 13.32 29.42 -6.43
CA SER A 71 14.06 28.97 -7.61
C SER A 71 14.23 27.45 -7.57
N LEU A 72 13.44 26.75 -8.40
CA LEU A 72 13.49 25.30 -8.49
C LEU A 72 14.64 24.80 -9.38
N PRO A 73 15.30 23.68 -8.99
CA PRO A 73 16.37 23.06 -9.77
C PRO A 73 15.82 22.49 -11.09
N SER A 74 16.70 22.24 -12.06
CA SER A 74 16.31 21.80 -13.41
C SER A 74 15.46 20.53 -13.43
N PHE A 75 15.77 19.54 -12.59
CA PHE A 75 14.99 18.30 -12.51
C PHE A 75 13.56 18.51 -11.99
N ALA A 76 13.30 19.54 -11.18
CA ALA A 76 11.96 19.83 -10.66
C ALA A 76 11.02 20.37 -11.76
N ARG A 77 11.56 20.79 -12.91
CA ARG A 77 10.80 21.32 -14.06
C ARG A 77 10.26 20.24 -14.98
N ILE A 78 10.65 18.97 -14.80
CA ILE A 78 10.17 17.84 -15.59
C ILE A 78 8.62 17.82 -15.54
N PRO A 79 7.94 17.72 -16.70
CA PRO A 79 6.49 17.59 -16.73
C PRO A 79 6.07 16.30 -16.05
N ARG A 80 5.04 16.38 -15.20
CA ARG A 80 4.50 15.24 -14.46
C ARG A 80 3.15 14.89 -15.05
N SER A 81 2.88 13.59 -15.19
CA SER A 81 1.56 13.11 -15.59
C SER A 81 0.51 13.52 -14.54
N PRO A 82 -0.74 13.88 -14.92
CA PRO A 82 -1.84 14.15 -13.99
C PRO A 82 -2.05 13.04 -12.96
N ILE A 83 -1.74 11.81 -13.37
CA ILE A 83 -1.76 10.60 -12.54
C ILE A 83 -0.92 10.79 -11.27
N ILE A 84 0.27 11.41 -11.35
CA ILE A 84 1.14 11.62 -10.17
C ILE A 84 0.47 12.53 -9.13
N ALA A 85 -0.22 13.59 -9.57
CA ALA A 85 -0.95 14.46 -8.66
C ALA A 85 -2.09 13.70 -7.96
N LEU A 86 -2.79 12.82 -8.69
CA LEU A 86 -3.81 11.94 -8.12
C LEU A 86 -3.22 10.89 -7.15
N HIS A 87 -2.08 10.28 -7.47
CA HIS A 87 -1.35 9.37 -6.55
C HIS A 87 -1.08 10.06 -5.21
N ILE A 88 -0.46 11.24 -5.26
CA ILE A 88 -0.11 12.03 -4.07
C ILE A 88 -1.38 12.44 -3.33
N GLY A 89 -2.38 12.95 -4.05
CA GLY A 89 -3.66 13.35 -3.49
C GLY A 89 -4.37 12.21 -2.76
N LEU A 90 -4.37 11.00 -3.31
CA LEU A 90 -4.98 9.83 -2.67
C LEU A 90 -4.16 9.33 -1.46
N MET A 91 -2.84 9.18 -1.61
CA MET A 91 -1.99 8.60 -0.57
C MET A 91 -1.75 9.53 0.62
N LEU A 92 -1.40 10.80 0.37
CA LEU A 92 -1.25 11.77 1.46
C LEU A 92 -2.61 12.27 1.94
N GLY A 93 -3.58 12.41 1.02
CA GLY A 93 -4.89 12.91 1.37
C GLY A 93 -5.62 12.03 2.38
N VAL A 94 -5.53 10.69 2.28
CA VAL A 94 -6.15 9.83 3.30
C VAL A 94 -5.52 10.06 4.69
N LEU A 95 -4.22 10.35 4.77
CA LEU A 95 -3.56 10.69 6.05
C LEU A 95 -4.04 12.04 6.58
N VAL A 96 -4.20 13.04 5.70
CA VAL A 96 -4.77 14.36 6.03
C VAL A 96 -6.21 14.23 6.54
N VAL A 97 -7.04 13.39 5.90
CA VAL A 97 -8.40 13.08 6.36
C VAL A 97 -8.36 12.52 7.79
N GLY A 98 -7.48 11.56 8.06
CA GLY A 98 -7.31 10.98 9.40
C GLY A 98 -6.93 12.01 10.46
N VAL A 99 -6.00 12.93 10.13
CA VAL A 99 -5.55 13.99 11.04
C VAL A 99 -6.67 15.00 11.31
N LEU A 100 -7.30 15.54 10.26
CA LEU A 100 -8.32 16.58 10.40
C LEU A 100 -9.60 16.09 11.12
N ILE A 101 -9.98 14.83 10.92
CA ILE A 101 -11.20 14.25 11.51
C ILE A 101 -10.89 13.55 12.85
N SER A 102 -9.62 13.51 13.27
CA SER A 102 -9.18 12.83 14.50
C SER A 102 -10.01 13.17 15.75
N PRO A 103 -10.47 14.41 16.02
CA PRO A 103 -11.27 14.70 17.22
C PRO A 103 -12.61 13.93 17.22
N VAL A 104 -13.25 13.83 16.06
CA VAL A 104 -14.53 13.14 15.89
C VAL A 104 -14.33 11.62 15.94
N LEU A 105 -13.26 11.11 15.30
CA LEU A 105 -12.86 9.71 15.39
C LEU A 105 -12.59 9.27 16.83
N MET A 106 -11.87 10.09 17.61
CA MET A 106 -11.65 9.84 19.03
C MET A 106 -12.95 9.81 19.83
N ARG A 107 -13.92 10.70 19.52
CA ARG A 107 -15.26 10.65 20.13
C ARG A 107 -15.97 9.34 19.79
N SER A 108 -15.92 8.87 18.54
CA SER A 108 -16.47 7.58 18.12
C SER A 108 -15.94 6.43 18.99
N ARG A 109 -14.62 6.38 19.18
CA ARG A 109 -13.98 5.36 20.01
C ARG A 109 -14.42 5.41 21.48
N ARG A 110 -14.51 6.61 22.06
CA ARG A 110 -14.98 6.79 23.45
C ARG A 110 -16.41 6.27 23.62
N LEU A 111 -17.31 6.58 22.68
CA LEU A 111 -18.68 6.07 22.68
C LEU A 111 -18.75 4.56 22.51
N ALA A 112 -17.85 3.98 21.71
CA ALA A 112 -17.77 2.53 21.52
C ALA A 112 -17.31 1.79 22.78
N GLN A 113 -16.44 2.40 23.59
CA GLN A 113 -15.92 1.82 24.84
C GLN A 113 -16.91 1.90 26.03
N GLN A 114 -18.02 2.63 25.90
CA GLN A 114 -19.02 2.71 26.96
C GLN A 114 -19.81 1.40 27.08
N PRO A 115 -19.90 0.78 28.27
CA PRO A 115 -20.62 -0.47 28.47
C PRO A 115 -22.13 -0.28 28.29
N SER A 116 -22.70 -1.00 27.32
CA SER A 116 -24.12 -0.91 26.94
C SER A 116 -25.10 -1.31 28.04
N TRP A 117 -24.70 -2.22 28.95
CA TRP A 117 -25.58 -2.77 29.98
C TRP A 117 -25.80 -1.84 31.20
N ARG A 118 -24.92 -0.83 31.40
CA ARG A 118 -24.99 0.05 32.58
C ARG A 118 -25.82 1.31 32.37
N SER A 119 -26.22 1.63 31.13
CA SER A 119 -26.90 2.91 30.86
C SER A 119 -28.41 2.73 30.74
N LYS A 120 -29.18 3.48 31.55
CA LYS A 120 -30.63 3.71 31.34
C LYS A 120 -30.93 4.43 30.00
N HIS A 121 -29.90 4.82 29.25
CA HIS A 121 -29.95 5.65 28.03
C HIS A 121 -29.37 4.93 26.79
N SER A 122 -29.55 3.61 26.67
CA SER A 122 -28.99 2.81 25.57
C SER A 122 -29.36 3.35 24.18
N GLN A 123 -30.60 3.82 24.02
CA GLN A 123 -31.10 4.40 22.77
C GLN A 123 -30.43 5.74 22.42
N VAL A 124 -30.13 6.58 23.43
CA VAL A 124 -29.45 7.86 23.24
C VAL A 124 -28.02 7.62 22.74
N VAL A 125 -27.31 6.68 23.38
CA VAL A 125 -25.94 6.30 22.98
C VAL A 125 -25.93 5.70 21.56
N ALA A 126 -26.94 4.91 21.20
CA ALA A 126 -27.07 4.37 19.84
C ALA A 126 -27.29 5.46 18.79
N ASN A 127 -28.14 6.45 19.09
CA ASN A 127 -28.35 7.60 18.21
C ASN A 127 -27.10 8.49 18.10
N GLU A 128 -26.37 8.68 19.20
CA GLU A 128 -25.08 9.38 19.16
C GLU A 128 -24.05 8.66 18.30
N LYS A 129 -23.94 7.34 18.39
CA LYS A 129 -23.04 6.55 17.52
C LYS A 129 -23.39 6.73 16.04
N LYS A 130 -24.68 6.73 15.70
CA LYS A 130 -25.17 7.01 14.33
C LYS A 130 -24.79 8.41 13.86
N PHE A 131 -25.04 9.42 14.70
CA PHE A 131 -24.73 10.81 14.40
C PHE A 131 -23.22 11.03 14.20
N VAL A 132 -22.39 10.51 15.12
CA VAL A 132 -20.93 10.60 15.00
C VAL A 132 -20.44 9.89 13.74
N GLY A 133 -20.98 8.71 13.42
CA GLY A 133 -20.64 8.00 12.16
C GLY A 133 -21.00 8.82 10.92
N PHE A 134 -22.17 9.47 10.91
CA PHE A 134 -22.58 10.37 9.84
C PHE A 134 -21.65 11.59 9.72
N VAL A 135 -21.27 12.22 10.84
CA VAL A 135 -20.33 13.35 10.85
C VAL A 135 -18.94 12.93 10.36
N VAL A 136 -18.45 11.74 10.71
CA VAL A 136 -17.18 11.20 10.17
C VAL A 136 -17.26 11.07 8.65
N CYS A 137 -18.34 10.50 8.12
CA CYS A 137 -18.54 10.32 6.68
C CYS A 137 -18.61 11.66 5.95
N LEU A 138 -19.48 12.58 6.39
CA LEU A 138 -19.60 13.90 5.78
C LEU A 138 -18.31 14.71 5.89
N GLY A 139 -17.64 14.69 7.04
CA GLY A 139 -16.37 15.36 7.23
C GLY A 139 -15.28 14.82 6.31
N SER A 140 -15.27 13.50 6.07
CA SER A 140 -14.32 12.86 5.15
C SER A 140 -14.57 13.31 3.72
N ILE A 141 -15.83 13.32 3.29
CA ILE A 141 -16.23 13.81 1.97
C ILE A 141 -15.85 15.29 1.81
N PHE A 142 -16.10 16.12 2.83
CA PHE A 142 -15.77 17.54 2.80
C PHE A 142 -14.27 17.78 2.62
N VAL A 143 -13.41 17.07 3.38
CA VAL A 143 -11.95 17.17 3.25
C VAL A 143 -11.48 16.67 1.88
N VAL A 144 -12.05 15.58 1.37
CA VAL A 144 -11.71 15.03 0.05
C VAL A 144 -12.10 15.99 -1.07
N VAL A 145 -13.31 16.56 -1.04
CA VAL A 145 -13.82 17.44 -2.10
C VAL A 145 -13.18 18.82 -2.04
N SER A 146 -13.19 19.44 -0.86
CA SER A 146 -12.80 20.84 -0.70
C SER A 146 -11.31 21.02 -0.41
N GLY A 147 -10.64 20.05 0.20
CA GLY A 147 -9.21 20.14 0.50
C GLY A 147 -8.37 19.47 -0.58
N ILE A 148 -8.49 18.14 -0.65
CA ILE A 148 -7.62 17.31 -1.51
C ILE A 148 -7.98 17.53 -2.98
N GLY A 149 -9.27 17.48 -3.32
CA GLY A 149 -9.78 17.67 -4.68
C GLY A 149 -9.34 19.01 -5.26
N GLN A 150 -9.51 20.11 -4.51
CA GLN A 150 -9.05 21.43 -4.93
C GLN A 150 -7.53 21.48 -5.12
N TRP A 151 -6.75 20.88 -4.23
CA TRP A 151 -5.29 20.82 -4.43
C TRP A 151 -4.92 20.07 -5.71
N VAL A 152 -5.54 18.92 -5.99
CA VAL A 152 -5.31 18.16 -7.22
C VAL A 152 -5.74 18.96 -8.45
N GLU A 153 -6.92 19.58 -8.40
CA GLU A 153 -7.45 20.45 -9.49
C GLU A 153 -6.47 21.57 -9.83
N LEU A 154 -5.88 22.21 -8.82
CA LEU A 154 -4.84 23.22 -9.04
C LEU A 154 -3.57 22.68 -9.71
N MET A 155 -3.22 21.41 -9.46
CA MET A 155 -2.01 20.79 -10.02
C MET A 155 -2.23 20.28 -11.45
N ILE A 156 -3.41 19.75 -11.75
CA ILE A 156 -3.72 19.19 -13.08
C ILE A 156 -4.43 20.17 -14.01
N GLU A 157 -4.89 21.32 -13.50
CA GLU A 157 -5.62 22.37 -14.22
C GLU A 157 -6.97 21.93 -14.82
N GLU A 158 -7.50 20.81 -14.31
CA GLU A 158 -8.78 20.22 -14.70
C GLU A 158 -9.48 19.68 -13.45
N ASN A 159 -10.80 19.53 -13.52
CA ASN A 159 -11.54 18.95 -12.41
C ASN A 159 -11.17 17.46 -12.24
N PRO A 160 -10.63 17.04 -11.08
CA PRO A 160 -10.06 15.69 -10.91
C PRO A 160 -11.11 14.59 -10.98
N TYR A 161 -12.37 14.86 -10.61
CA TYR A 161 -13.44 13.87 -10.65
C TYR A 161 -13.84 13.56 -12.09
N PHE A 162 -14.03 14.60 -12.90
CA PHE A 162 -14.30 14.43 -14.33
C PHE A 162 -13.11 13.84 -15.06
N TRP A 163 -11.88 14.25 -14.71
CA TRP A 163 -10.66 13.68 -15.26
C TRP A 163 -10.61 12.17 -15.06
N VAL A 164 -10.85 11.67 -13.84
CA VAL A 164 -10.84 10.23 -13.55
C VAL A 164 -11.93 9.48 -14.31
N ILE A 165 -13.15 10.04 -14.37
CA ILE A 165 -14.25 9.42 -15.13
C ILE A 165 -13.88 9.32 -16.60
N ASN A 166 -13.43 10.43 -17.20
CA ASN A 166 -13.01 10.49 -18.60
C ASN A 166 -11.87 9.51 -18.88
N PHE A 167 -10.84 9.50 -18.02
CA PHE A 167 -9.71 8.57 -18.12
C PHE A 167 -10.16 7.11 -18.16
N VAL A 168 -11.19 6.73 -17.37
CA VAL A 168 -11.71 5.35 -17.37
C VAL A 168 -12.54 5.05 -18.62
N ILE A 169 -13.44 5.94 -19.04
CA ILE A 169 -14.36 5.67 -20.15
C ILE A 169 -13.70 5.81 -21.54
N GLU A 170 -12.59 6.54 -21.63
CA GLU A 170 -11.88 6.78 -22.89
C GLU A 170 -11.30 5.49 -23.51
N SER A 171 -10.90 4.52 -22.67
CA SER A 171 -10.37 3.23 -23.12
C SER A 171 -11.37 2.11 -22.83
N PRO A 172 -11.87 1.38 -23.86
CA PRO A 172 -12.70 0.20 -23.66
C PRO A 172 -12.03 -0.85 -22.77
N THR A 173 -10.69 -0.98 -22.86
CA THR A 173 -9.90 -1.89 -22.02
C THR A 173 -10.00 -1.53 -20.55
N ARG A 174 -9.97 -0.23 -20.20
CA ARG A 174 -10.12 0.23 -18.80
C ARG A 174 -11.52 -0.07 -18.27
N VAL A 175 -12.56 0.16 -19.07
CA VAL A 175 -13.94 -0.20 -18.68
C VAL A 175 -14.07 -1.70 -18.47
N MET A 176 -13.55 -2.52 -19.39
CA MET A 176 -13.54 -3.97 -19.26
C MET A 176 -12.77 -4.45 -18.02
N LEU A 177 -11.65 -3.80 -17.68
CA LEU A 177 -10.89 -4.07 -16.46
C LEU A 177 -11.71 -3.75 -15.20
N VAL A 178 -12.44 -2.64 -15.17
CA VAL A 178 -13.35 -2.32 -14.04
C VAL A 178 -14.40 -3.41 -13.89
N CYS A 179 -15.05 -3.82 -14.98
CA CYS A 179 -16.03 -4.91 -14.95
C CYS A 179 -15.39 -6.22 -14.47
N TYR A 180 -14.20 -6.55 -14.98
CA TYR A 180 -13.44 -7.73 -14.58
C TYR A 180 -13.12 -7.72 -13.07
N TRP A 181 -12.65 -6.60 -12.54
CA TRP A 181 -12.35 -6.46 -11.11
C TRP A 181 -13.61 -6.57 -10.26
N ILE A 182 -14.72 -5.94 -10.65
CA ILE A 182 -16.02 -6.07 -9.94
C ILE A 182 -16.45 -7.52 -9.91
N VAL A 183 -16.46 -8.22 -11.05
CA VAL A 183 -16.85 -9.64 -11.13
C VAL A 183 -15.94 -10.50 -10.27
N THR A 184 -14.63 -10.28 -10.33
CA THR A 184 -13.62 -11.04 -9.58
C THR A 184 -13.78 -10.83 -8.07
N VAL A 185 -13.97 -9.59 -7.62
CA VAL A 185 -14.20 -9.26 -6.21
C VAL A 185 -15.52 -9.84 -5.73
N VAL A 186 -16.62 -9.68 -6.47
CA VAL A 186 -17.93 -10.24 -6.11
C VAL A 186 -17.87 -11.76 -6.03
N ALA A 187 -17.31 -12.42 -7.05
CA ALA A 187 -17.12 -13.87 -7.04
C ALA A 187 -16.26 -14.32 -5.84
N SER A 188 -15.19 -13.58 -5.51
CA SER A 188 -14.35 -13.88 -4.36
C SER A 188 -15.13 -13.79 -3.03
N ILE A 189 -15.96 -12.76 -2.86
CA ILE A 189 -16.79 -12.58 -1.66
C ILE A 189 -17.80 -13.73 -1.56
N LEU A 190 -18.45 -14.11 -2.66
CA LEU A 190 -19.41 -15.21 -2.68
C LEU A 190 -18.77 -16.55 -2.31
N VAL A 191 -17.59 -16.84 -2.87
CA VAL A 191 -16.80 -18.03 -2.51
C VAL A 191 -16.44 -18.00 -1.03
N TYR A 192 -15.94 -16.88 -0.53
CA TYR A 192 -15.54 -16.75 0.87
C TYR A 192 -16.72 -16.92 1.84
N ILE A 193 -17.88 -16.34 1.52
CA ILE A 193 -19.13 -16.52 2.27
C ILE A 193 -19.54 -17.99 2.28
N ASN A 194 -19.52 -18.66 1.12
CA ASN A 194 -19.85 -20.09 1.04
C ASN A 194 -18.91 -20.95 1.88
N LEU A 195 -17.61 -20.66 1.86
CA LEU A 195 -16.61 -21.34 2.69
C LEU A 195 -16.89 -21.16 4.19
N ILE A 196 -17.30 -19.96 4.63
CA ILE A 196 -17.71 -19.73 6.04
C ILE A 196 -18.95 -20.55 6.38
N TYR A 197 -19.97 -20.55 5.52
CA TYR A 197 -21.20 -21.32 5.75
C TYR A 197 -20.96 -22.83 5.80
N SER A 198 -19.93 -23.34 5.11
CA SER A 198 -19.56 -24.76 5.14
C SER A 198 -19.08 -25.27 6.51
N ARG A 199 -18.98 -24.40 7.53
CA ARG A 199 -18.46 -24.68 8.90
C ARG A 199 -17.05 -25.29 8.93
N ARG A 200 -16.31 -25.23 7.82
CA ARG A 200 -14.92 -25.65 7.76
C ARG A 200 -14.03 -24.57 8.38
N SER A 201 -13.31 -24.94 9.43
CA SER A 201 -12.27 -24.07 9.98
C SER A 201 -11.03 -24.17 9.09
N PHE A 202 -10.66 -23.05 8.47
CA PHE A 202 -9.44 -22.95 7.66
C PHE A 202 -8.30 -22.38 8.49
N SER A 203 -7.09 -22.93 8.30
CA SER A 203 -5.89 -22.36 8.88
C SER A 203 -5.69 -20.91 8.43
N LEU A 204 -5.14 -20.07 9.31
CA LEU A 204 -4.79 -18.68 9.00
C LEU A 204 -3.99 -18.56 7.69
N ASN A 205 -3.02 -19.46 7.49
CA ASN A 205 -2.21 -19.47 6.27
C ASN A 205 -3.06 -19.72 5.01
N THR A 206 -4.02 -20.64 5.06
CA THR A 206 -4.92 -20.90 3.92
C THR A 206 -5.74 -19.65 3.61
N LYS A 207 -6.29 -18.99 4.64
CA LYS A 207 -7.01 -17.73 4.47
C LYS A 207 -6.12 -16.64 3.86
N ARG A 208 -4.87 -16.49 4.31
CA ARG A 208 -3.91 -15.53 3.70
C ARG A 208 -3.63 -15.86 2.24
N LYS A 209 -3.32 -17.12 1.91
CA LYS A 209 -3.00 -17.51 0.53
C LYS A 209 -4.16 -17.34 -0.44
N TYR A 210 -5.40 -17.44 0.05
CA TYR A 210 -6.57 -17.05 -0.74
C TYR A 210 -6.48 -15.60 -1.25
N PHE A 211 -6.13 -14.63 -0.39
CA PHE A 211 -5.96 -13.24 -0.79
C PHE A 211 -4.71 -12.98 -1.63
N HIS A 212 -3.64 -13.75 -1.43
CA HIS A 212 -2.45 -13.63 -2.30
C HIS A 212 -2.78 -14.13 -3.72
N GLY A 213 -3.53 -15.23 -3.84
CA GLY A 213 -4.06 -15.68 -5.13
C GLY A 213 -5.03 -14.68 -5.76
N LEU A 214 -5.92 -14.06 -4.96
CA LEU A 214 -6.80 -13.00 -5.43
C LEU A 214 -6.01 -11.78 -5.95
N ALA A 215 -4.92 -11.40 -5.28
CA ALA A 215 -4.03 -10.33 -5.73
C ALA A 215 -3.42 -10.63 -7.11
N VAL A 216 -2.99 -11.87 -7.37
CA VAL A 216 -2.50 -12.29 -8.70
C VAL A 216 -3.57 -12.09 -9.77
N LEU A 217 -4.80 -12.55 -9.51
CA LEU A 217 -5.92 -12.44 -10.45
C LEU A 217 -6.29 -10.97 -10.73
N LEU A 218 -6.32 -10.14 -9.70
CA LEU A 218 -6.68 -8.72 -9.86
C LEU A 218 -5.57 -7.92 -10.57
N PHE A 219 -4.31 -8.13 -10.20
CA PHE A 219 -3.24 -7.19 -10.52
C PHE A 219 -2.47 -7.54 -11.79
N ILE A 220 -2.26 -8.83 -12.10
CA ILE A 220 -1.50 -9.22 -13.30
C ILE A 220 -2.18 -8.75 -14.60
N PRO A 221 -3.47 -9.04 -14.84
CA PRO A 221 -4.14 -8.57 -16.06
C PRO A 221 -4.18 -7.04 -16.12
N GLY A 222 -4.42 -6.38 -14.98
CA GLY A 222 -4.42 -4.92 -14.89
C GLY A 222 -3.10 -4.30 -15.35
N TYR A 223 -1.98 -4.85 -14.91
CA TYR A 223 -0.65 -4.34 -15.27
C TYR A 223 -0.33 -4.54 -16.76
N PHE A 224 -0.60 -5.72 -17.33
CA PHE A 224 -0.29 -5.97 -18.74
C PHE A 224 -1.18 -5.17 -19.70
N LEU A 225 -2.44 -4.93 -19.32
CA LEU A 225 -3.38 -4.23 -20.17
C LEU A 225 -3.26 -2.70 -20.04
N GLU A 226 -3.22 -2.17 -18.81
CA GLU A 226 -3.24 -0.73 -18.56
C GLU A 226 -2.39 -0.39 -17.30
N PRO A 227 -1.04 -0.29 -17.42
CA PRO A 227 -0.13 -0.09 -16.28
C PRO A 227 -0.39 1.20 -15.49
N ASP A 228 -0.72 2.29 -16.21
CA ASP A 228 -1.09 3.57 -15.60
C ASP A 228 -2.41 3.48 -14.81
N PHE A 229 -3.37 2.71 -15.32
CA PHE A 229 -4.66 2.53 -14.66
C PHE A 229 -4.54 1.67 -13.41
N ILE A 230 -3.81 0.54 -13.45
CA ILE A 230 -3.58 -0.27 -12.25
C ILE A 230 -2.79 0.53 -11.20
N SER A 231 -1.84 1.37 -11.62
CA SER A 231 -1.08 2.24 -10.73
C SER A 231 -1.98 3.21 -9.96
N LEU A 232 -2.92 3.85 -10.65
CA LEU A 232 -3.93 4.72 -10.04
C LEU A 232 -4.92 3.93 -9.16
N ALA A 233 -5.39 2.77 -9.64
CA ALA A 233 -6.29 1.89 -8.90
C ALA A 233 -5.67 1.40 -7.58
N PHE A 234 -4.36 1.12 -7.56
CA PHE A 234 -3.64 0.81 -6.34
C PHE A 234 -3.68 1.95 -5.33
N SER A 235 -3.59 3.21 -5.75
CA SER A 235 -3.71 4.36 -4.83
C SER A 235 -5.11 4.51 -4.26
N VAL A 236 -6.14 4.26 -5.07
CA VAL A 236 -7.53 4.21 -4.60
C VAL A 236 -7.69 3.08 -3.58
N ALA A 237 -7.18 1.89 -3.86
CA ALA A 237 -7.21 0.75 -2.94
C ALA A 237 -6.46 1.05 -1.64
N PHE A 238 -5.29 1.69 -1.72
CA PHE A 238 -4.49 2.08 -0.55
C PHE A 238 -5.27 3.06 0.33
N ALA A 239 -5.82 4.12 -0.26
CA ALA A 239 -6.65 5.09 0.45
C ALA A 239 -7.88 4.41 1.08
N ALA A 240 -8.55 3.51 0.36
CA ALA A 240 -9.68 2.76 0.89
C ALA A 240 -9.29 1.85 2.07
N PHE A 241 -8.15 1.16 2.00
CA PHE A 241 -7.70 0.26 3.08
C PHE A 241 -7.32 1.05 4.34
N ILE A 242 -6.59 2.16 4.19
CA ILE A 242 -6.27 3.05 5.32
C ILE A 242 -7.55 3.65 5.92
N TYR A 243 -8.52 4.05 5.09
CA TYR A 243 -9.78 4.57 5.58
C TYR A 243 -10.61 3.50 6.32
N CYS A 244 -10.69 2.28 5.78
CA CYS A 244 -11.29 1.13 6.48
C CYS A 244 -10.62 0.87 7.83
N GLU A 245 -9.30 1.04 7.90
CA GLU A 245 -8.55 0.90 9.15
C GLU A 245 -8.92 1.98 10.18
N TYR A 246 -9.18 3.22 9.75
CA TYR A 246 -9.74 4.26 10.63
C TYR A 246 -11.13 3.85 11.14
N LEU A 247 -12.03 3.42 10.24
CA LEU A 247 -13.38 3.01 10.62
C LEU A 247 -13.37 1.85 11.62
N ARG A 248 -12.47 0.88 11.41
CA ARG A 248 -12.24 -0.25 12.32
C ARG A 248 -11.70 0.22 13.67
N TYR A 249 -10.56 0.91 13.68
CA TYR A 249 -9.84 1.27 14.90
C TYR A 249 -10.64 2.22 15.81
N PHE A 250 -11.41 3.14 15.22
CA PHE A 250 -12.27 4.07 15.94
C PHE A 250 -13.72 3.57 16.10
N ALA A 251 -13.99 2.31 15.71
CA ALA A 251 -15.28 1.63 15.85
C ALA A 251 -16.47 2.46 15.32
N VAL A 252 -16.29 3.05 14.14
CA VAL A 252 -17.28 3.96 13.52
C VAL A 252 -18.51 3.17 13.08
N TYR A 253 -19.70 3.57 13.55
CA TYR A 253 -20.97 2.94 13.18
C TYR A 253 -21.32 3.22 11.70
N PRO A 254 -21.91 2.26 10.95
CA PRO A 254 -22.27 0.89 11.34
C PRO A 254 -21.20 -0.17 11.05
N VAL A 255 -20.11 0.20 10.40
CA VAL A 255 -19.18 -0.76 9.77
C VAL A 255 -17.99 -1.16 10.64
N GLY A 256 -17.55 -0.31 11.57
CA GLY A 256 -16.31 -0.49 12.33
C GLY A 256 -16.25 -1.81 13.09
N ALA A 257 -17.36 -2.24 13.71
CA ALA A 257 -17.45 -3.52 14.41
C ALA A 257 -17.35 -4.72 13.45
N LYS A 258 -18.01 -4.66 12.29
CA LYS A 258 -17.96 -5.72 11.26
C LYS A 258 -16.55 -5.86 10.69
N LEU A 259 -15.90 -4.72 10.40
CA LEU A 259 -14.50 -4.68 9.96
C LEU A 259 -13.56 -5.27 11.00
N HIS A 260 -13.78 -4.97 12.30
CA HIS A 260 -12.94 -5.52 13.36
C HIS A 260 -13.07 -7.05 13.43
N ILE A 261 -14.29 -7.58 13.40
CA ILE A 261 -14.52 -9.04 13.44
C ILE A 261 -13.86 -9.71 12.24
N PHE A 262 -14.09 -9.20 11.03
CA PHE A 262 -13.52 -9.75 9.80
C PHE A 262 -11.99 -9.71 9.81
N LEU A 263 -11.38 -8.56 10.10
CA LEU A 263 -9.92 -8.40 10.04
C LEU A 263 -9.20 -9.12 11.19
N SER A 264 -9.84 -9.29 12.35
CA SER A 264 -9.28 -10.06 13.47
C SER A 264 -9.05 -11.54 13.13
N GLU A 265 -9.75 -12.09 12.13
CA GLU A 265 -9.49 -13.47 11.66
C GLU A 265 -8.13 -13.65 10.96
N PHE A 266 -7.49 -12.54 10.57
CA PHE A 266 -6.24 -12.51 9.81
C PHE A 266 -5.03 -12.03 10.61
N VAL A 267 -5.24 -11.67 11.88
CA VAL A 267 -4.18 -11.18 12.78
C VAL A 267 -3.24 -12.33 13.13
N ASP A 268 -1.94 -12.05 13.06
CA ASP A 268 -0.88 -12.97 13.48
C ASP A 268 0.07 -12.31 14.49
N SER A 269 1.15 -13.01 14.87
CA SER A 269 2.11 -12.52 15.85
C SER A 269 2.87 -11.25 15.42
N ARG A 270 2.84 -10.91 14.12
CA ARG A 270 3.50 -9.74 13.53
C ARG A 270 2.63 -8.49 13.66
N ASP A 271 1.32 -8.64 13.87
CA ASP A 271 0.38 -7.54 14.07
C ASP A 271 0.24 -7.21 15.56
N SER A 272 1.28 -6.62 16.16
CA SER A 272 1.36 -6.37 17.60
C SER A 272 0.94 -4.95 18.00
N GLY A 273 -0.22 -4.44 17.58
CA GLY A 273 -0.56 -3.04 17.89
C GLY A 273 -1.99 -2.61 17.59
N PRO A 274 -2.26 -1.29 17.65
CA PRO A 274 -3.56 -0.74 17.30
C PRO A 274 -3.93 -1.00 15.84
N CYS A 275 -2.95 -0.98 14.93
CA CYS A 275 -3.14 -1.23 13.50
C CYS A 275 -2.92 -2.70 13.13
N ILE A 276 -3.74 -3.21 12.21
CA ILE A 276 -3.57 -4.50 11.55
C ILE A 276 -2.88 -4.21 10.21
N LEU A 277 -1.61 -4.58 10.05
CA LEU A 277 -0.79 -4.16 8.92
C LEU A 277 -0.64 -5.23 7.85
N SER A 278 -0.84 -6.51 8.18
CA SER A 278 -0.62 -7.63 7.25
C SER A 278 -1.30 -7.48 5.88
N HIS A 279 -2.54 -6.98 5.84
CA HIS A 279 -3.29 -6.76 4.60
C HIS A 279 -2.88 -5.48 3.86
N LEU A 280 -2.48 -4.44 4.60
CA LEU A 280 -1.89 -3.23 4.03
C LEU A 280 -0.54 -3.53 3.38
N TYR A 281 0.31 -4.33 4.03
CA TYR A 281 1.60 -4.71 3.47
C TYR A 281 1.49 -5.59 2.23
N LEU A 282 0.51 -6.48 2.14
CA LEU A 282 0.27 -7.21 0.88
C LEU A 282 -0.04 -6.24 -0.27
N LEU A 283 -0.95 -5.30 -0.03
CA LEU A 283 -1.33 -4.30 -1.04
C LEU A 283 -0.14 -3.40 -1.41
N VAL A 284 0.54 -2.83 -0.41
CA VAL A 284 1.70 -1.94 -0.60
C VAL A 284 2.86 -2.68 -1.25
N GLY A 285 3.13 -3.93 -0.88
CA GLY A 285 4.19 -4.72 -1.49
C GLY A 285 3.96 -4.97 -2.97
N CYS A 286 2.72 -5.29 -3.38
CA CYS A 286 2.36 -5.38 -4.79
C CYS A 286 2.42 -4.01 -5.50
N ALA A 287 1.87 -2.98 -4.88
CA ALA A 287 1.70 -1.66 -5.49
C ALA A 287 3.00 -0.85 -5.59
N ALA A 288 3.92 -0.98 -4.63
CA ALA A 288 5.13 -0.17 -4.55
C ALA A 288 6.02 -0.34 -5.79
N CYS A 289 6.22 -1.57 -6.26
CA CYS A 289 6.99 -1.84 -7.47
C CYS A 289 6.38 -1.18 -8.72
N VAL A 290 5.05 -1.09 -8.78
CA VAL A 290 4.33 -0.41 -9.86
C VAL A 290 4.42 1.11 -9.72
N TRP A 291 4.26 1.65 -8.52
CA TRP A 291 4.38 3.09 -8.24
C TRP A 291 5.78 3.64 -8.44
N LEU A 292 6.80 2.85 -8.17
CA LEU A 292 8.20 3.27 -8.33
C LEU A 292 8.58 3.49 -9.80
N GLN A 293 7.72 3.10 -10.77
CA GLN A 293 7.78 3.36 -12.21
C GLN A 293 9.16 3.15 -12.86
N GLY A 294 9.25 2.25 -13.84
CA GLY A 294 10.51 2.04 -14.55
C GLY A 294 10.32 1.41 -15.92
N ASN A 295 11.41 1.40 -16.70
CA ASN A 295 11.41 0.81 -18.04
C ASN A 295 11.44 -0.73 -18.03
N SER A 296 11.47 -1.34 -16.85
CA SER A 296 11.60 -2.78 -16.63
C SER A 296 10.28 -3.38 -16.13
N PRO A 297 9.50 -4.06 -17.01
CA PRO A 297 8.24 -4.69 -16.60
C PRO A 297 8.43 -5.74 -15.51
N ILE A 298 9.54 -6.48 -15.55
CA ILE A 298 9.88 -7.49 -14.54
C ILE A 298 10.13 -6.86 -13.16
N ALA A 299 10.79 -5.69 -13.11
CA ALA A 299 10.96 -4.95 -11.87
C ALA A 299 9.60 -4.50 -11.33
N SER A 300 8.78 -3.86 -12.17
CA SER A 300 7.47 -3.34 -11.75
C SER A 300 6.48 -4.41 -11.31
N MET A 301 6.56 -5.63 -11.86
CA MET A 301 5.74 -6.76 -11.45
C MET A 301 6.34 -7.61 -10.32
N SER A 302 7.59 -7.37 -9.92
CA SER A 302 8.29 -8.20 -8.91
C SER A 302 7.51 -8.31 -7.59
N GLY A 303 6.85 -7.24 -7.13
CA GLY A 303 5.99 -7.29 -5.93
C GLY A 303 4.79 -8.24 -6.08
N ILE A 304 4.12 -8.24 -7.24
CA ILE A 304 2.98 -9.12 -7.50
C ILE A 304 3.44 -10.57 -7.61
N ILE A 305 4.59 -10.82 -8.26
CA ILE A 305 5.14 -12.17 -8.47
C ILE A 305 5.62 -12.76 -7.13
N THR A 306 6.43 -12.01 -6.38
CA THR A 306 7.01 -12.48 -5.12
C THR A 306 5.96 -12.76 -4.07
N LEU A 307 4.97 -11.89 -3.89
CA LEU A 307 3.94 -12.09 -2.88
C LEU A 307 2.84 -13.04 -3.39
N GLY A 308 2.42 -12.88 -4.64
CA GLY A 308 1.34 -13.67 -5.21
C GLY A 308 1.72 -15.12 -5.50
N LEU A 309 2.89 -15.34 -6.11
CA LEU A 309 3.37 -16.66 -6.55
C LEU A 309 4.45 -17.20 -5.61
N GLY A 310 5.51 -16.42 -5.36
CA GLY A 310 6.67 -16.84 -4.57
C GLY A 310 6.29 -17.27 -3.14
N ASP A 311 5.75 -16.35 -2.35
CA ASP A 311 5.34 -16.57 -0.95
C ASP A 311 4.26 -17.66 -0.86
N ALA A 312 3.34 -17.74 -1.82
CA ALA A 312 2.35 -18.81 -1.89
C ALA A 312 3.00 -20.19 -2.06
N MET A 313 3.87 -20.33 -3.07
CA MET A 313 4.57 -21.59 -3.36
C MET A 313 5.51 -21.99 -2.23
N ALA A 314 6.22 -21.04 -1.63
CA ALA A 314 7.11 -21.28 -0.49
C ALA A 314 6.37 -21.91 0.69
N SER A 315 5.19 -21.37 1.02
CA SER A 315 4.38 -21.87 2.13
C SER A 315 3.70 -23.20 1.82
N ILE A 316 3.20 -23.41 0.60
CA ILE A 316 2.56 -24.67 0.21
C ILE A 316 3.58 -25.82 0.18
N ILE A 317 4.71 -25.61 -0.50
CA ILE A 317 5.76 -26.63 -0.63
C ILE A 317 6.50 -26.82 0.68
N GLY A 318 6.86 -25.74 1.38
CA GLY A 318 7.54 -25.82 2.68
C GLY A 318 6.73 -26.56 3.74
N LYS A 319 5.40 -26.42 3.75
CA LYS A 319 4.55 -27.19 4.68
C LYS A 319 4.35 -28.66 4.27
N LYS A 320 4.25 -28.94 2.97
CA LYS A 320 3.95 -30.29 2.48
C LYS A 320 5.18 -31.18 2.38
N PHE A 321 6.33 -30.59 2.03
CA PHE A 321 7.55 -31.32 1.68
C PHE A 321 8.79 -30.84 2.45
N GLY A 322 8.68 -29.79 3.25
CA GLY A 322 9.81 -29.21 3.97
C GLY A 322 10.37 -30.16 5.02
N LYS A 323 11.63 -30.56 4.85
CA LYS A 323 12.37 -31.43 5.79
C LYS A 323 13.59 -30.70 6.36
N HIS A 324 14.25 -29.89 5.53
CA HIS A 324 15.48 -29.21 5.90
C HIS A 324 15.19 -27.76 6.25
N ARG A 325 15.53 -27.33 7.46
CA ARG A 325 15.33 -25.95 7.92
C ARG A 325 16.61 -25.14 7.82
N TRP A 326 16.49 -23.85 7.49
CA TRP A 326 17.60 -22.92 7.63
C TRP A 326 17.97 -22.75 9.10
N SER A 327 19.27 -22.70 9.40
CA SER A 327 19.76 -22.54 10.77
C SER A 327 19.20 -21.26 11.40
N GLY A 328 18.62 -21.37 12.60
CA GLY A 328 18.06 -20.24 13.33
C GLY A 328 16.70 -19.74 12.84
N THR A 329 16.03 -20.43 11.90
CA THR A 329 14.73 -20.00 11.35
C THR A 329 13.70 -21.13 11.34
N VAL A 330 12.43 -20.77 11.17
CA VAL A 330 11.33 -21.73 10.95
C VAL A 330 11.11 -22.07 9.47
N LYS A 331 11.87 -21.43 8.57
CA LYS A 331 11.73 -21.57 7.11
C LYS A 331 12.50 -22.79 6.62
N THR A 332 11.96 -23.44 5.60
CA THR A 332 12.52 -24.67 5.01
C THR A 332 13.25 -24.38 3.71
N ILE A 333 14.35 -25.07 3.44
CA ILE A 333 15.12 -24.96 2.19
C ILE A 333 14.23 -25.31 0.98
N GLU A 334 13.38 -26.32 1.09
CA GLU A 334 12.44 -26.71 0.03
C GLU A 334 11.42 -25.62 -0.28
N GLY A 335 10.95 -24.91 0.75
CA GLY A 335 10.10 -23.74 0.62
C GLY A 335 10.81 -22.57 -0.08
N SER A 336 12.05 -22.27 0.32
CA SER A 336 12.87 -21.24 -0.34
C SER A 336 13.18 -21.60 -1.80
N LEU A 337 13.44 -22.87 -2.12
CA LEU A 337 13.63 -23.31 -3.49
C LEU A 337 12.33 -23.15 -4.31
N ALA A 338 11.17 -23.46 -3.73
CA ALA A 338 9.89 -23.24 -4.38
C ALA A 338 9.58 -21.75 -4.60
N PHE A 339 9.97 -20.89 -3.66
CA PHE A 339 9.93 -19.43 -3.83
C PHE A 339 10.75 -19.01 -5.06
N LEU A 340 12.03 -19.41 -5.10
CA LEU A 340 12.95 -19.05 -6.18
C LEU A 340 12.44 -19.51 -7.55
N ILE A 341 12.00 -20.76 -7.66
CA ILE A 341 11.48 -21.31 -8.92
C ILE A 341 10.22 -20.55 -9.36
N ALA A 342 9.30 -20.27 -8.44
CA ALA A 342 8.07 -19.54 -8.75
C ALA A 342 8.36 -18.11 -9.21
N ASP A 343 9.32 -17.43 -8.56
CA ASP A 343 9.75 -16.08 -8.94
C ASP A 343 10.41 -16.07 -10.33
N LEU A 344 11.36 -16.97 -10.58
CA LEU A 344 12.00 -17.11 -11.90
C LEU A 344 11.00 -17.41 -13.03
N LEU A 345 10.05 -18.32 -12.79
CA LEU A 345 8.98 -18.63 -13.75
C LEU A 345 8.06 -17.43 -13.96
N GLY A 346 7.69 -16.72 -12.89
CA GLY A 346 6.90 -15.50 -12.98
C GLY A 346 7.60 -14.44 -13.82
N GLY A 347 8.87 -14.16 -13.54
CA GLY A 347 9.69 -13.23 -14.32
C GLY A 347 9.82 -13.62 -15.80
N TYR A 348 9.87 -14.92 -16.09
CA TYR A 348 9.82 -15.44 -17.45
C TYR A 348 8.52 -15.20 -18.18
N LEU A 349 7.40 -15.46 -17.52
CA LEU A 349 6.10 -15.12 -18.09
C LEU A 349 5.99 -13.62 -18.34
N VAL A 350 6.51 -12.76 -17.45
CA VAL A 350 6.55 -11.31 -17.68
C VAL A 350 7.40 -10.93 -18.88
N GLY A 351 8.58 -11.53 -19.04
CA GLY A 351 9.42 -11.31 -20.22
C GLY A 351 8.71 -11.67 -21.53
N LEU A 352 8.09 -12.85 -21.56
CA LEU A 352 7.34 -13.32 -22.73
C LEU A 352 6.17 -12.41 -23.07
N LEU A 353 5.36 -12.04 -22.08
CA LEU A 353 4.13 -11.25 -22.29
C LEU A 353 4.43 -9.78 -22.57
N SER A 354 5.51 -9.23 -22.04
CA SER A 354 5.88 -7.82 -22.28
C SER A 354 6.59 -7.59 -23.61
N GLY A 355 7.09 -8.64 -24.26
CA GLY A 355 7.83 -8.54 -25.53
C GLY A 355 9.15 -7.75 -25.42
N ARG A 356 9.64 -7.49 -24.21
CA ARG A 356 10.90 -6.76 -23.98
C ARG A 356 12.03 -7.72 -23.61
N PRO A 357 13.26 -7.47 -24.08
CA PRO A 357 14.42 -8.28 -23.69
C PRO A 357 14.69 -8.09 -22.19
N ASN A 358 14.56 -9.15 -21.42
CA ASN A 358 14.86 -9.14 -19.99
C ASN A 358 16.36 -9.31 -19.75
N GLN A 359 16.89 -8.54 -18.79
CA GLN A 359 18.22 -8.78 -18.27
C GLN A 359 18.18 -9.92 -17.25
N TRP A 360 18.33 -11.14 -17.77
CA TRP A 360 18.17 -12.36 -17.01
C TRP A 360 19.19 -12.58 -15.90
N ILE A 361 20.44 -12.22 -16.15
CA ILE A 361 21.52 -12.38 -15.17
C ILE A 361 21.26 -11.51 -13.92
N PRO A 362 21.03 -10.18 -14.06
CA PRO A 362 20.58 -9.34 -12.95
C PRO A 362 19.37 -9.91 -12.21
N TYR A 363 18.33 -10.34 -12.94
CA TYR A 363 17.11 -10.84 -12.31
C TYR A 363 17.36 -12.12 -11.50
N ILE A 364 18.13 -13.08 -12.02
CA ILE A 364 18.47 -14.33 -11.30
C ILE A 364 19.26 -14.02 -10.02
N ILE A 365 20.24 -13.11 -10.09
CA ILE A 365 21.03 -12.70 -8.92
C ILE A 365 20.11 -12.11 -7.84
N VAL A 366 19.19 -11.22 -8.24
CA VAL A 366 18.26 -10.58 -7.29
C VAL A 366 17.24 -11.57 -6.75
N ALA A 367 16.74 -12.51 -7.55
CA ALA A 367 15.82 -13.55 -7.10
C ALA A 367 16.47 -14.46 -6.06
N ILE A 368 17.74 -14.85 -6.24
CA ILE A 368 18.52 -15.61 -5.25
C ILE A 368 18.70 -14.78 -3.96
N ALA A 369 19.13 -13.53 -4.09
CA ALA A 369 19.31 -12.65 -2.93
C ALA A 369 18.01 -12.44 -2.14
N SER A 370 16.88 -12.31 -2.84
CA SER A 370 15.55 -12.12 -2.25
C SER A 370 15.04 -13.39 -1.57
N THR A 371 15.36 -14.56 -2.13
CA THR A 371 15.07 -15.85 -1.51
C THR A 371 15.85 -16.02 -0.20
N LEU A 372 17.11 -15.61 -0.17
CA LEU A 372 17.91 -15.61 1.06
C LEU A 372 17.39 -14.57 2.07
N LEU A 373 16.99 -13.40 1.60
CA LEU A 373 16.38 -12.37 2.43
C LEU A 373 15.08 -12.87 3.07
N GLU A 374 14.23 -13.57 2.32
CA GLU A 374 13.01 -14.22 2.83
C GLU A 374 13.31 -15.26 3.91
N ALA A 375 14.36 -16.06 3.70
CA ALA A 375 14.73 -17.13 4.61
C ALA A 375 15.20 -16.61 5.98
N PHE A 376 15.99 -15.52 5.99
CA PHE A 376 16.68 -15.04 7.19
C PHE A 376 16.08 -13.76 7.80
N SER A 377 15.23 -13.02 7.09
CA SER A 377 14.66 -11.77 7.62
C SER A 377 13.62 -12.03 8.70
N LEU A 378 13.68 -11.22 9.76
CA LEU A 378 12.67 -11.17 10.82
C LEU A 378 11.58 -10.13 10.55
N GLN A 379 11.77 -9.28 9.54
CA GLN A 379 10.80 -8.25 9.15
C GLN A 379 9.67 -8.86 8.31
N ASN A 380 8.60 -8.11 8.09
CA ASN A 380 7.48 -8.61 7.30
C ASN A 380 7.87 -8.79 5.83
N ASP A 381 7.82 -10.05 5.37
CA ASP A 381 8.12 -10.48 4.01
C ASP A 381 7.29 -9.73 2.96
N ASN A 382 6.03 -9.43 3.28
CA ASN A 382 5.12 -8.69 2.40
C ASN A 382 5.58 -7.26 2.08
N LEU A 383 6.38 -6.64 2.95
CA LEU A 383 6.88 -5.28 2.72
C LEU A 383 8.30 -5.28 2.16
N ILE A 384 9.19 -6.07 2.77
CA ILE A 384 10.64 -5.95 2.53
C ILE A 384 11.07 -6.57 1.22
N ILE A 385 10.52 -7.72 0.84
CA ILE A 385 10.98 -8.43 -0.35
C ILE A 385 10.72 -7.61 -1.62
N PRO A 386 9.50 -7.06 -1.86
CA PRO A 386 9.26 -6.23 -3.05
C PRO A 386 10.11 -4.95 -3.09
N LEU A 387 10.25 -4.29 -1.94
CA LEU A 387 11.03 -3.05 -1.81
C LEU A 387 12.54 -3.29 -1.94
N PHE A 388 13.01 -4.51 -1.72
CA PHE A 388 14.39 -4.91 -2.03
C PHE A 388 14.54 -5.29 -3.51
N MET A 389 13.61 -6.08 -4.07
CA MET A 389 13.73 -6.59 -5.43
C MET A 389 13.75 -5.48 -6.48
N TRP A 390 12.79 -4.57 -6.43
CA TRP A 390 12.67 -3.52 -7.45
C TRP A 390 13.97 -2.70 -7.61
N PRO A 391 14.53 -2.06 -6.57
CA PRO A 391 15.72 -1.24 -6.74
C PRO A 391 16.95 -2.07 -7.12
N MET A 392 17.07 -3.31 -6.64
CA MET A 392 18.21 -4.17 -6.98
C MET A 392 18.18 -4.63 -8.44
N ILE A 393 16.99 -4.92 -8.99
CA ILE A 393 16.83 -5.20 -10.42
C ILE A 393 17.26 -3.97 -11.22
N ILE A 394 16.77 -2.77 -10.86
CA ILE A 394 17.08 -1.53 -11.57
C ILE A 394 18.57 -1.18 -11.45
N LEU A 395 19.21 -1.42 -10.31
CA LEU A 395 20.64 -1.13 -10.10
C LEU A 395 21.56 -2.02 -10.93
N LEU A 396 21.18 -3.29 -11.12
CA LEU A 396 21.97 -4.28 -11.84
C LEU A 396 21.63 -4.35 -13.34
N SER A 397 20.57 -3.66 -13.78
CA SER A 397 20.18 -3.54 -15.19
C SER A 397 20.81 -2.32 -15.84
#